data_AF-A0A7Y5KVG3-F1
#
_entry.id   AF-A0A7Y5KVG3-F1
#
_cell.length_a   1.000
_cell.length_b   1.000
_cell.length_c   1.000
_cell.angle_alpha   90.00
_cell.angle_beta   90.00
_cell.angle_gamma   90.00
#
_symmetry.space_group_name_H-M   'P 1'
#
loop_
_entity.id
_entity.type
_entity.pdbx_description
1 polymer ?
#
loop_
_entity_poly.entity_id
_entity_poly.type
_entity_poly.pdbx_seq_one_letter_code
_entity_poly.pdbx_strand_id
1 'polypeptide(L)'
;MPTVATPTQASPPIRGFSLACTIIGGLYVLLGLSMVVRGAQNAMAQFEVPDLVLSSPHFRDFFHWVFVHMMVLGVMIVMLGRFVTDGRSQRIVATVLTIVELHYTYLDFRTSDSPLGNRLYHGSGSLVPPMIDVLVTCTFAFFAIRGWLGDRVSSSAVR
;
A
#
# COMPACT_ATOMS: atom_id res chain seq x y z
N MET A 1 -49.89 6.51 -4.52
CA MET A 1 -49.03 5.77 -5.48
C MET A 1 -47.65 5.65 -4.86
N PRO A 2 -47.10 4.45 -4.61
CA PRO A 2 -45.73 4.30 -4.14
C PRO A 2 -44.76 4.69 -5.27
N THR A 3 -43.89 5.64 -5.00
CA THR A 3 -42.80 6.06 -5.89
C THR A 3 -41.82 4.89 -6.01
N VAL A 4 -41.82 4.20 -7.16
CA VAL A 4 -40.81 3.17 -7.44
C VAL A 4 -39.48 3.89 -7.59
N ALA A 5 -38.57 3.71 -6.63
CA ALA A 5 -37.23 4.27 -6.73
C ALA A 5 -36.53 3.64 -7.94
N THR A 6 -36.16 4.47 -8.91
CA THR A 6 -35.39 4.05 -10.08
C THR A 6 -34.07 3.41 -9.60
N PRO A 7 -33.71 2.20 -10.04
CA PRO A 7 -32.48 1.57 -9.60
C PRO A 7 -31.28 2.48 -9.92
N THR A 8 -30.54 2.87 -8.89
CA THR A 8 -29.29 3.61 -9.02
C THR A 8 -28.36 2.78 -9.91
N GLN A 9 -28.04 3.27 -11.11
CA GLN A 9 -27.09 2.57 -11.99
C GLN A 9 -25.76 2.39 -11.25
N ALA A 10 -25.34 1.14 -11.09
CA ALA A 10 -24.11 0.81 -10.40
C ALA A 10 -22.91 1.34 -11.21
N SER A 11 -21.98 2.04 -10.55
CA SER A 11 -20.75 2.52 -11.18
C SER A 11 -19.96 1.34 -11.75
N PRO A 12 -19.49 1.41 -13.01
CA PRO A 12 -18.78 0.30 -13.63
C PRO A 12 -17.46 0.01 -12.88
N PRO A 13 -17.03 -1.26 -12.78
CA PRO A 13 -15.76 -1.62 -12.15
C PRO A 13 -14.56 -0.93 -12.83
N ILE A 14 -13.57 -0.54 -12.02
CA ILE A 14 -12.32 0.06 -12.48
C ILE A 14 -11.42 -1.04 -13.04
N ARG A 15 -11.21 -1.02 -14.36
CA ARG A 15 -10.35 -1.98 -15.06
C ARG A 15 -8.95 -2.03 -14.44
N GLY A 16 -8.48 -3.24 -14.14
CA GLY A 16 -7.14 -3.48 -13.60
C GLY A 16 -7.00 -3.38 -12.08
N PHE A 17 -8.01 -2.87 -11.36
CA PHE A 17 -7.96 -2.70 -9.90
C PHE A 17 -7.66 -4.03 -9.17
N SER A 18 -8.43 -5.08 -9.46
CA SER A 18 -8.25 -6.40 -8.84
C SER A 18 -6.85 -6.99 -9.09
N LEU A 19 -6.35 -6.84 -10.32
CA LEU A 19 -5.01 -7.33 -10.69
C LEU A 19 -3.93 -6.57 -9.93
N ALA A 20 -4.01 -5.24 -9.86
CA ALA A 20 -3.04 -4.43 -9.13
C ALA A 20 -3.03 -4.75 -7.63
N CYS A 21 -4.19 -4.87 -6.99
CA CYS A 21 -4.30 -5.30 -5.60
C CYS A 21 -3.69 -6.71 -5.40
N THR A 22 -3.92 -7.63 -6.34
CA THR A 22 -3.35 -8.99 -6.27
C THR A 22 -1.83 -8.95 -6.36
N ILE A 23 -1.27 -8.18 -7.29
CA ILE A 23 0.18 -8.05 -7.47
C ILE A 23 0.81 -7.38 -6.24
N ILE A 24 0.32 -6.21 -5.82
CA ILE A 24 0.86 -5.46 -4.68
C ILE A 24 0.75 -6.29 -3.39
N GLY A 25 -0.45 -6.82 -3.11
CA GLY A 25 -0.66 -7.63 -1.92
C GLY A 25 0.19 -8.91 -1.92
N GLY A 26 0.34 -9.56 -3.08
CA GLY A 26 1.24 -10.70 -3.24
C GLY A 26 2.71 -10.34 -2.99
N LEU A 27 3.17 -9.19 -3.49
CA LEU A 27 4.52 -8.71 -3.23
C LEU A 27 4.76 -8.42 -1.74
N TYR A 28 3.77 -7.86 -1.03
CA TYR A 28 3.86 -7.62 0.42
C TYR A 28 3.98 -8.93 1.21
N VAL A 29 3.20 -9.95 0.82
CA VAL A 29 3.31 -11.29 1.42
C VAL A 29 4.68 -11.89 1.17
N LEU A 30 5.17 -11.86 -0.06
CA LEU A 30 6.48 -12.41 -0.40
C LEU A 30 7.63 -11.67 0.30
N LEU A 31 7.56 -10.34 0.36
CA LEU A 31 8.56 -9.54 1.03
C LEU A 31 8.56 -9.81 2.54
N GLY A 32 7.39 -9.76 3.18
CA GLY A 32 7.25 -10.06 4.61
C GLY A 32 7.75 -11.46 4.94
N LEU A 33 7.38 -12.47 4.15
CA LEU A 33 7.87 -13.85 4.32
C LEU A 33 9.40 -13.92 4.18
N SER A 34 9.98 -13.25 3.18
CA SER A 34 11.43 -13.21 2.99
C SER A 34 12.15 -12.60 4.19
N MET A 35 11.57 -11.56 4.81
CA MET A 35 12.14 -10.89 5.98
C MET A 35 12.00 -11.76 7.24
N VAL A 36 10.89 -12.48 7.40
CA VAL A 36 10.72 -13.49 8.46
C VAL A 36 11.78 -14.59 8.35
N VAL A 37 11.98 -15.13 7.14
CA VAL A 37 12.98 -16.20 6.89
C VAL A 37 14.40 -15.71 7.15
N ARG A 38 14.74 -14.49 6.75
CA ARG A 38 16.05 -13.88 7.01
C ARG A 38 16.28 -13.56 8.48
N GLY A 39 15.22 -13.25 9.21
CA GLY A 39 15.25 -12.76 10.57
C GLY A 39 15.60 -11.27 10.65
N ALA A 40 15.11 -10.59 11.71
CA ALA A 40 15.24 -9.15 11.92
C ALA A 40 16.69 -8.64 11.84
N GLN A 41 17.65 -9.35 12.44
CA GLN A 41 19.05 -8.91 12.43
C GLN A 41 19.61 -8.81 11.01
N ASN A 42 19.42 -9.85 10.19
CA ASN A 42 19.96 -9.87 8.83
C ASN A 42 19.15 -9.00 7.85
N ALA A 43 17.85 -8.87 8.09
CA ALA A 43 16.97 -8.00 7.31
C ALA A 43 17.32 -6.52 7.52
N MET A 44 17.65 -6.14 8.76
CA MET A 44 17.92 -4.75 9.15
C MET A 44 19.39 -4.33 9.06
N ALA A 45 20.33 -5.28 8.90
CA ALA A 45 21.77 -4.97 8.80
C ALA A 45 22.12 -4.01 7.65
N GLN A 46 21.39 -4.08 6.52
CA GLN A 46 21.60 -3.21 5.35
C GLN A 46 21.21 -1.73 5.57
N PHE A 47 20.61 -1.42 6.72
CA PHE A 47 20.24 -0.06 7.13
C PHE A 47 21.24 0.56 8.11
N GLU A 48 22.38 -0.11 8.33
CA GLU A 48 23.47 0.29 9.24
C GLU A 48 23.01 0.60 10.67
N VAL A 49 21.97 -0.11 11.13
CA VAL A 49 21.53 -0.02 12.52
C VAL A 49 22.64 -0.52 13.45
N PRO A 50 22.98 0.19 14.54
CA PRO A 50 24.05 -0.23 15.45
C PRO A 50 23.88 -1.66 15.96
N ASP A 51 24.97 -2.43 16.03
CA ASP A 51 24.96 -3.83 16.46
C ASP A 51 24.34 -4.05 17.86
N LEU A 52 24.53 -3.09 18.76
CA LEU A 52 23.91 -3.11 20.09
C LEU A 52 22.37 -3.12 20.00
N VAL A 53 21.80 -2.42 19.02
CA VAL A 53 20.35 -2.38 18.79
C VAL A 53 19.90 -3.64 18.06
N LEU A 54 20.61 -4.07 17.00
CA LEU A 54 20.27 -5.27 16.23
C LEU A 54 20.32 -6.57 17.06
N SER A 55 21.20 -6.61 18.06
CA SER A 55 21.35 -7.74 18.97
C SER A 55 20.29 -7.77 20.09
N SER A 56 19.54 -6.68 20.28
CA SER A 56 18.49 -6.59 21.30
C SER A 56 17.34 -7.56 21.02
N PRO A 57 16.92 -8.38 22.01
CA PRO A 57 15.76 -9.27 21.86
C PRO A 57 14.48 -8.50 21.51
N HIS A 58 14.26 -7.32 22.11
CA HIS A 58 13.07 -6.51 21.87
C HIS A 58 13.02 -5.97 20.44
N PHE A 59 14.18 -5.60 19.88
CA PHE A 59 14.26 -5.13 18.50
C PHE A 59 13.92 -6.25 17.51
N ARG A 60 14.42 -7.47 17.78
CA ARG A 60 14.16 -8.64 16.94
C ARG A 60 12.70 -9.06 16.97
N ASP A 61 12.09 -9.06 18.15
CA ASP A 61 10.68 -9.37 18.33
C ASP A 61 9.78 -8.34 17.62
N PHE A 62 10.07 -7.05 17.81
CA PHE A 62 9.35 -5.97 17.12
C PHE A 62 9.39 -6.13 15.60
N PHE A 63 10.57 -6.31 15.01
CA PHE A 63 10.67 -6.45 13.56
C PHE A 63 10.08 -7.77 13.04
N HIS A 64 10.14 -8.86 13.81
CA HIS A 64 9.42 -10.08 13.46
C HIS A 64 7.92 -9.81 13.36
N TRP A 65 7.34 -9.12 14.35
CA TRP A 65 5.95 -8.71 14.31
C TRP A 65 5.65 -7.81 13.11
N VAL A 66 6.50 -6.82 12.81
CA VAL A 66 6.34 -5.93 11.64
C VAL A 66 6.32 -6.74 10.33
N PHE A 67 7.22 -7.71 10.16
CA PHE A 67 7.27 -8.53 8.95
C PHE A 67 6.03 -9.43 8.80
N VAL A 68 5.53 -9.98 9.90
CA VAL A 68 4.26 -10.73 9.91
C VAL A 68 3.10 -9.81 9.59
N HIS A 69 3.07 -8.62 10.17
CA HIS A 69 2.03 -7.62 9.91
C HIS A 69 2.02 -7.20 8.44
N MET A 70 3.19 -7.06 7.81
CA MET A 70 3.31 -6.80 6.38
C MET A 70 2.62 -7.89 5.53
N MET A 71 2.78 -9.16 5.89
CA MET A 71 2.08 -10.26 5.20
C MET A 71 0.56 -10.16 5.39
N VAL A 72 0.09 -9.84 6.60
CA VAL A 72 -1.34 -9.66 6.89
C VAL A 72 -1.93 -8.55 6.04
N LEU A 73 -1.26 -7.38 5.96
CA LEU A 73 -1.68 -6.28 5.08
C LEU A 73 -1.71 -6.71 3.62
N GLY A 74 -0.70 -7.46 3.15
CA GLY A 74 -0.67 -8.00 1.81
C GLY A 74 -1.89 -8.89 1.50
N VAL A 75 -2.23 -9.81 2.40
CA VAL A 75 -3.45 -10.65 2.27
C VAL A 75 -4.71 -9.80 2.24
N MET A 76 -4.82 -8.78 3.11
CA MET A 76 -5.96 -7.86 3.11
C MET A 76 -6.11 -7.12 1.79
N ILE A 77 -5.00 -6.64 1.19
CA ILE A 77 -5.02 -5.97 -0.12
C ILE A 77 -5.50 -6.94 -1.21
N VAL A 78 -5.02 -8.19 -1.23
CA VAL A 78 -5.51 -9.22 -2.16
C VAL A 78 -7.02 -9.45 -1.99
N MET A 79 -7.49 -9.55 -0.75
CA MET A 79 -8.92 -9.71 -0.44
C MET A 79 -9.74 -8.51 -0.94
N LEU A 80 -9.27 -7.28 -0.75
CA LEU A 80 -9.92 -6.09 -1.29
C LEU A 80 -10.03 -6.16 -2.82
N GLY A 81 -8.95 -6.54 -3.50
CA GLY A 81 -8.95 -6.73 -4.96
C GLY A 81 -9.95 -7.80 -5.43
N ARG A 82 -10.18 -8.84 -4.63
CA ARG A 82 -11.06 -9.96 -4.98
C ARG A 82 -12.54 -9.71 -4.66
N PHE A 83 -12.82 -9.05 -3.54
CA PHE A 83 -14.20 -8.91 -3.04
C PHE A 83 -14.82 -7.54 -3.32
N VAL A 84 -14.04 -6.50 -3.56
CA VAL A 84 -14.58 -5.17 -3.88
C VAL A 84 -14.75 -5.07 -5.39
N THR A 85 -15.97 -5.37 -5.87
CA THR A 85 -16.26 -5.48 -7.31
C THR A 85 -16.95 -4.26 -7.90
N ASP A 86 -17.67 -3.47 -7.10
CA ASP A 86 -18.37 -2.28 -7.59
C ASP A 86 -17.44 -1.07 -7.71
N GLY A 87 -17.63 -0.24 -8.76
CA GLY A 87 -16.71 0.85 -9.08
C GLY A 87 -16.65 1.93 -8.01
N ARG A 88 -17.74 2.18 -7.30
CA ARG A 88 -17.81 3.20 -6.24
C ARG A 88 -16.95 2.79 -5.05
N SER A 89 -17.09 1.55 -4.56
CA SER A 89 -16.28 1.04 -3.47
C SER A 89 -14.82 0.91 -3.86
N GLN A 90 -14.51 0.43 -5.08
CA GLN A 90 -13.13 0.37 -5.58
C GLN A 90 -12.45 1.74 -5.56
N ARG A 91 -13.16 2.80 -5.95
CA ARG A 91 -12.64 4.17 -5.87
C ARG A 91 -12.39 4.63 -4.44
N ILE A 92 -13.32 4.36 -3.53
CA ILE A 92 -13.18 4.71 -2.11
C ILE A 92 -11.95 4.01 -1.55
N VAL A 93 -11.83 2.70 -1.78
CA VAL A 93 -10.67 1.91 -1.36
C VAL A 93 -9.37 2.47 -1.96
N ALA A 94 -9.33 2.74 -3.28
CA ALA A 94 -8.15 3.32 -3.91
C ALA A 94 -7.78 4.68 -3.30
N THR A 95 -8.76 5.52 -2.97
CA THR A 95 -8.53 6.83 -2.34
C THR A 95 -7.97 6.68 -0.94
N VAL A 96 -8.55 5.80 -0.12
CA VAL A 96 -8.09 5.54 1.25
C VAL A 96 -6.67 4.96 1.22
N LEU A 97 -6.41 3.97 0.38
CA LEU A 97 -5.08 3.39 0.24
C LEU A 97 -4.07 4.44 -0.25
N THR A 98 -4.44 5.33 -1.18
CA THR A 98 -3.56 6.43 -1.59
C THR A 98 -3.18 7.34 -0.41
N ILE A 99 -4.13 7.69 0.46
CA ILE A 99 -3.85 8.57 1.61
C ILE A 99 -2.93 7.86 2.62
N VAL A 100 -3.20 6.59 2.90
CA VAL A 100 -2.39 5.78 3.82
C VAL A 100 -0.97 5.63 3.27
N GLU A 101 -0.82 5.28 2.00
CA GLU A 101 0.47 5.08 1.34
C GLU A 101 1.24 6.40 1.19
N LEU A 102 0.57 7.53 0.98
CA LEU A 102 1.22 8.85 1.06
C LEU A 102 1.82 9.12 2.44
N HIS A 103 1.12 8.71 3.51
CA HIS A 103 1.64 8.85 4.86
C HIS A 103 2.87 7.96 5.10
N TYR A 104 2.82 6.70 4.67
CA TYR A 104 3.97 5.78 4.77
C TYR A 104 5.15 6.26 3.91
N THR A 105 4.90 6.63 2.66
CA THR A 105 5.89 7.24 1.76
C THR A 105 6.60 8.41 2.46
N TYR A 106 5.85 9.30 3.10
CA TYR A 106 6.42 10.41 3.86
C TYR A 106 7.32 9.94 5.01
N LEU A 107 6.89 8.96 5.80
CA LEU A 107 7.67 8.44 6.92
C LEU A 107 8.97 7.76 6.45
N ASP A 108 8.90 7.02 5.35
CA ASP A 108 10.06 6.34 4.78
C ASP A 108 11.04 7.33 4.16
N PHE A 109 10.58 8.32 3.40
CA PHE A 109 11.45 9.39 2.93
C PHE A 109 12.09 10.14 4.11
N ARG A 110 11.28 10.50 5.12
CA ARG A 110 11.74 11.22 6.31
C ARG A 110 12.87 10.48 7.03
N THR A 111 12.87 9.15 7.06
CA THR A 111 13.87 8.36 7.80
C THR A 111 15.02 7.82 6.94
N SER A 112 14.86 7.81 5.61
CA SER A 112 15.87 7.37 4.65
C SER A 112 17.09 8.30 4.55
N ASP A 113 18.11 7.82 3.82
CA ASP A 113 19.31 8.59 3.46
C ASP A 113 19.10 9.52 2.25
N SER A 114 17.85 9.75 1.84
CA SER A 114 17.53 10.66 0.74
C SER A 114 17.83 12.13 1.11
N PRO A 115 17.96 13.04 0.11
CA PRO A 115 18.11 14.47 0.37
C PRO A 115 16.97 15.11 1.18
N LEU A 116 15.81 14.44 1.23
CA LEU A 116 14.61 14.89 1.96
C LEU A 116 14.49 14.28 3.36
N GLY A 117 15.36 13.32 3.69
CA GLY A 117 15.33 12.57 4.95
C GLY A 117 16.22 13.16 6.05
N ASN A 118 16.05 12.64 7.26
CA ASN A 118 16.88 12.93 8.41
C ASN A 118 18.07 11.97 8.57
N ARG A 119 18.22 11.01 7.63
CA ARG A 119 19.28 10.00 7.61
C ARG A 119 19.34 9.16 8.88
N LEU A 120 18.17 8.80 9.43
CA LEU A 120 18.11 7.86 10.56
C LEU A 120 18.59 6.47 10.13
N TYR A 121 18.22 6.04 8.92
CA TYR A 121 18.73 4.82 8.29
C TYR A 121 19.69 5.18 7.16
N HIS A 122 20.78 4.43 7.06
CA HIS A 122 21.84 4.68 6.09
C HIS A 122 21.96 3.54 5.07
N GLY A 123 22.76 3.80 4.03
CA GLY A 123 23.09 2.81 3.00
C GLY A 123 22.02 2.68 1.93
N SER A 124 22.33 1.92 0.88
CA SER A 124 21.44 1.72 -0.26
C SER A 124 20.13 1.03 0.12
N GLY A 125 20.12 0.26 1.22
CA GLY A 125 18.92 -0.37 1.75
C GLY A 125 17.86 0.63 2.20
N SER A 126 18.27 1.80 2.71
CA SER A 126 17.36 2.86 3.21
C SER A 126 16.48 3.49 2.13
N LEU A 127 16.87 3.38 0.85
CA LEU A 127 16.13 3.93 -0.28
C LEU A 127 15.12 2.94 -0.86
N VAL A 128 15.21 1.66 -0.53
CA VAL A 128 14.31 0.64 -1.08
C VAL A 128 12.86 0.84 -0.59
N PRO A 129 12.59 1.00 0.72
CA PRO A 129 11.22 1.22 1.20
C PRO A 129 10.51 2.44 0.56
N PRO A 130 11.07 3.67 0.56
CA PRO A 130 10.38 4.81 -0.03
C PRO A 130 10.13 4.66 -1.53
N MET A 131 10.97 3.92 -2.27
CA MET A 131 10.75 3.66 -3.70
C MET A 131 9.58 2.71 -3.94
N ILE A 132 9.42 1.69 -3.08
CA ILE A 132 8.25 0.79 -3.11
C ILE A 132 6.99 1.60 -2.79
N ASP A 133 7.02 2.41 -1.74
CA ASP A 133 5.88 3.22 -1.31
C ASP A 133 5.44 4.22 -2.38
N VAL A 134 6.38 4.85 -3.10
CA VAL A 134 6.05 5.71 -4.26
C VAL A 134 5.33 4.92 -5.35
N LEU A 135 5.83 3.74 -5.71
CA LEU A 135 5.22 2.91 -6.75
C LEU A 135 3.78 2.51 -6.37
N VAL A 136 3.60 2.08 -5.12
CA VAL A 136 2.30 1.66 -4.57
C VAL A 136 1.34 2.86 -4.51
N THR A 137 1.81 3.99 -3.98
CA THR A 137 1.07 5.26 -3.93
C THR A 137 0.61 5.69 -5.32
N CYS A 138 1.53 5.75 -6.30
CA CYS A 138 1.19 6.13 -7.66
C CYS A 138 0.16 5.19 -8.28
N THR A 139 0.26 3.88 -8.00
CA THR A 139 -0.68 2.88 -8.50
C THR A 139 -2.09 3.11 -7.95
N PHE A 140 -2.25 3.31 -6.64
CA PHE A 140 -3.57 3.58 -6.07
C PHE A 140 -4.11 4.97 -6.41
N ALA A 141 -3.23 5.98 -6.50
CA ALA A 141 -3.60 7.32 -6.94
C ALA A 141 -4.14 7.30 -8.37
N PHE A 142 -3.52 6.53 -9.26
CA PHE A 142 -4.00 6.32 -10.62
C PHE A 142 -5.43 5.77 -10.64
N PHE A 143 -5.72 4.74 -9.84
CA PHE A 143 -7.07 4.17 -9.75
C PHE A 143 -8.07 5.13 -9.12
N ALA A 144 -7.68 5.88 -8.09
CA ALA A 144 -8.52 6.89 -7.47
C ALA A 144 -8.92 7.97 -8.49
N ILE A 145 -7.94 8.55 -9.20
CA ILE A 145 -8.16 9.57 -10.23
C ILE A 145 -9.04 9.04 -11.35
N ARG A 146 -8.72 7.85 -11.88
CA ARG A 146 -9.51 7.21 -12.94
C ARG A 146 -10.96 6.98 -12.52
N GLY A 147 -11.17 6.53 -11.28
CA GLY A 147 -12.50 6.33 -10.71
C GLY A 147 -13.30 7.64 -10.58
N TRP A 148 -12.64 8.76 -10.26
CA TRP A 148 -13.31 10.07 -10.17
C TRP A 148 -13.61 10.68 -11.55
N LEU A 149 -12.71 10.50 -12.53
CA LEU A 149 -12.92 11.01 -13.89
C LEU A 149 -14.07 10.29 -14.61
N GLY A 150 -14.22 8.98 -14.43
CA GLY A 150 -15.30 8.19 -15.05
C GLY A 150 -16.70 8.65 -14.62
N ASP A 151 -16.87 9.02 -13.34
CA ASP A 151 -18.15 9.52 -12.83
C ASP A 151 -18.53 10.87 -13.43
N ARG A 152 -17.56 11.76 -13.68
CA ARG A 152 -17.81 13.08 -14.26
C ARG A 152 -18.35 12.97 -15.68
N VAL A 153 -17.74 12.11 -16.50
CA VAL A 153 -18.18 11.86 -17.89
C VAL A 153 -19.60 11.30 -17.93
N SER A 154 -19.88 10.33 -17.06
CA SER A 154 -21.22 9.73 -16.95
C SER A 154 -22.26 10.76 -16.52
N SER A 155 -21.91 11.66 -15.60
CA SER A 155 -22.80 12.72 -15.12
C SER A 155 -23.08 13.81 -16.16
N SER A 156 -22.12 14.10 -17.05
CA SER A 156 -22.30 15.07 -18.14
C SER A 156 -23.11 14.52 -19.31
N ALA A 157 -23.10 13.21 -19.54
CA ALA A 157 -23.83 12.57 -20.65
C ALA A 157 -25.34 12.41 -20.38
N VAL A 158 -25.77 12.58 -19.13
CA VAL A 158 -27.18 12.45 -18.69
C VAL A 158 -27.90 13.80 -18.66
N ARG A 159 -27.18 14.92 -18.85
CA ARG A 159 -27.76 16.28 -18.96
C ARG A 159 -27.98 16.64 -20.42
#